data_AF-A0A3M6U3X0-F1
#
_entry.id   AF-A0A3M6U3X0-F1
#
_cell.length_a   1.000
_cell.length_b   1.000
_cell.length_c   1.000
_cell.angle_alpha   90.00
_cell.angle_beta   90.00
_cell.angle_gamma   90.00
#
_symmetry.space_group_name_H-M   'P 1'
#
loop_
_entity.id
_entity.type
_entity.pdbx_description
1 polymer ?
#
loop_
_entity_poly.entity_id
_entity_poly.type
_entity_poly.pdbx_seq_one_letter_code
_entity_poly.pdbx_strand_id
1 'polypeptide(L)'
;MGEWETLTSPTFKMIGQTISFLIGGGCEVNVARAELIIGGQAVRSETGQCNETMTRKEWNVKEFIGQSAQLRLVDSSSGYITSFWGQF
;
A
#
# COMPACT_ATOMS: atom_id res chain seq x y z
N MET A 1 -14.03 0.75 19.59
CA MET A 1 -13.85 1.36 18.26
C MET A 1 -12.52 0.81 17.78
N GLY A 2 -12.51 -0.01 16.72
CA GLY A 2 -11.29 -0.68 16.27
C GLY A 2 -10.29 0.34 15.74
N GLU A 3 -9.07 0.33 16.27
CA GLU A 3 -7.98 1.17 15.79
C GLU A 3 -7.47 0.56 14.47
N TRP A 4 -7.64 1.28 13.37
CA TRP A 4 -7.00 0.95 12.11
C TRP A 4 -5.61 1.55 12.15
N GLU A 5 -4.58 0.71 12.23
CA GLU A 5 -3.22 1.19 12.12
C GLU A 5 -2.93 1.44 10.63
N THR A 6 -2.38 2.60 10.33
CA THR A 6 -2.01 2.94 8.96
C THR A 6 -0.59 3.48 8.90
N LEU A 7 0.17 2.96 7.94
CA LEU A 7 1.49 3.47 7.61
C LEU A 7 1.39 4.21 6.29
N THR A 8 1.61 5.52 6.31
CA THR A 8 1.54 6.36 5.10
C THR A 8 2.92 6.91 4.77
N SER A 9 3.33 6.77 3.50
CA SER A 9 4.59 7.33 3.02
C SER A 9 4.52 8.87 2.94
N PRO A 10 5.70 9.54 2.91
CA PRO A 10 5.78 10.91 2.42
C PRO A 10 5.16 11.03 1.03
N THR A 11 4.72 12.24 0.70
CA THR A 11 4.26 12.53 -0.66
C THR A 11 5.43 12.51 -1.62
N PHE A 12 5.30 11.77 -2.72
CA PHE A 12 6.29 11.71 -3.78
C PHE A 12 5.66 12.04 -5.13
N LYS A 13 6.49 12.51 -6.06
CA LYS A 13 6.05 12.69 -7.45
C LYS A 13 6.12 11.38 -8.21
N MET A 14 5.05 11.10 -8.93
CA MET A 14 4.96 9.97 -9.84
C MET A 14 5.81 10.24 -11.08
N ILE A 15 7.02 9.70 -11.09
CA ILE A 15 7.94 9.82 -12.24
C ILE A 15 7.99 8.55 -13.10
N GLY A 16 7.69 7.39 -12.51
CA GLY A 16 7.69 6.09 -13.18
C GLY A 16 6.32 5.69 -13.73
N GLN A 17 6.32 4.77 -14.69
CA GLN A 17 5.09 4.18 -15.26
C GLN A 17 4.56 3.01 -14.44
N THR A 18 5.41 2.42 -13.59
CA THR A 18 5.08 1.22 -12.81
C THR A 18 5.55 1.39 -11.38
N ILE A 19 4.73 0.97 -10.42
CA ILE A 19 5.12 0.77 -9.03
C ILE A 19 5.15 -0.73 -8.77
N SER A 20 6.27 -1.25 -8.29
CA SER A 20 6.40 -2.64 -7.85
C SER A 20 6.65 -2.70 -6.35
N PHE A 21 5.90 -3.54 -5.64
CA PHE A 21 6.07 -3.75 -4.21
C PHE A 21 5.87 -5.22 -3.86
N LEU A 22 6.35 -5.61 -2.68
CA LEU A 22 6.11 -6.92 -2.11
C LEU A 22 5.02 -6.79 -1.05
N ILE A 23 3.99 -7.62 -1.13
CA ILE A 23 2.92 -7.71 -0.15
C ILE A 23 2.68 -9.17 0.21
N GLY A 24 2.69 -9.45 1.51
CA GLY A 24 2.31 -10.72 2.11
C GLY A 24 1.26 -10.48 3.18
N GLY A 25 0.75 -11.53 3.80
CA GLY A 25 -0.28 -11.47 4.84
C GLY A 25 -1.67 -11.84 4.35
N GLY A 26 -2.69 -11.36 5.06
CA GLY A 26 -4.10 -11.68 4.82
C GLY A 26 -4.59 -11.26 3.42
N CYS A 27 -5.64 -11.94 2.96
CA CYS A 27 -6.35 -11.61 1.71
C CYS A 27 -7.63 -10.80 1.92
N GLU A 28 -7.95 -10.49 3.17
CA GLU A 28 -9.11 -9.68 3.49
C GLU A 28 -8.78 -8.20 3.29
N VAL A 29 -9.37 -7.58 2.27
CA VAL A 29 -9.18 -6.15 1.94
C VAL A 29 -9.60 -5.20 3.07
N ASN A 30 -10.55 -5.65 3.88
CA ASN A 30 -10.99 -4.89 5.05
C ASN A 30 -9.99 -5.01 6.21
N VAL A 31 -9.09 -5.99 6.16
CA VAL A 31 -8.09 -6.29 7.19
C VAL A 31 -6.72 -5.73 6.83
N ALA A 32 -6.12 -6.12 5.71
CA ALA A 32 -4.78 -5.66 5.35
C ALA A 32 -4.70 -5.32 3.86
N ARG A 33 -4.34 -4.09 3.53
CA ARG A 33 -4.21 -3.63 2.14
C ARG A 33 -3.17 -2.54 1.95
N ALA A 34 -2.57 -2.52 0.78
CA ALA A 34 -1.81 -1.39 0.26
C ALA A 34 -2.71 -0.53 -0.63
N GLU A 35 -2.62 0.79 -0.50
CA GLU A 35 -3.37 1.77 -1.27
C GLU A 35 -2.42 2.80 -1.91
N LEU A 36 -2.68 3.15 -3.17
CA LEU A 36 -2.10 4.32 -3.81
C LEU A 36 -3.06 5.50 -3.67
N ILE A 37 -2.63 6.55 -3.00
CA ILE A 37 -3.42 7.75 -2.73
C ILE A 37 -2.95 8.88 -3.65
N ILE A 38 -3.88 9.51 -4.36
CA ILE A 38 -3.64 10.70 -5.17
C ILE A 38 -4.75 11.71 -4.88
N GLY A 39 -4.38 12.95 -4.57
CA GLY A 39 -5.37 13.98 -4.20
C GLY A 39 -6.23 13.61 -2.97
N GLY A 40 -5.71 12.78 -2.07
CA GLY A 40 -6.42 12.28 -0.89
C GLY A 40 -7.37 11.10 -1.14
N GLN A 41 -7.46 10.60 -2.37
CA GLN A 41 -8.31 9.46 -2.73
C GLN A 41 -7.48 8.22 -3.06
N ALA A 42 -7.94 7.05 -2.59
CA ALA A 42 -7.36 5.77 -2.98
C ALA A 42 -7.72 5.44 -4.42
N VAL A 43 -6.75 5.56 -5.33
CA VAL A 43 -6.93 5.30 -6.76
C VAL A 43 -6.59 3.86 -7.15
N ARG A 44 -5.84 3.14 -6.29
CA ARG A 44 -5.54 1.71 -6.39
C ARG A 44 -5.49 1.10 -5.00
N SER A 45 -5.85 -0.17 -4.87
CA SER A 45 -5.74 -0.96 -3.65
C SER A 45 -5.40 -2.41 -3.97
N GLU A 46 -4.58 -3.05 -3.14
CA GLU A 46 -4.19 -4.46 -3.31
C GLU A 46 -4.02 -5.12 -1.93
N THR A 47 -4.30 -6.41 -1.84
CA THR A 47 -4.13 -7.21 -0.62
C THR A 47 -3.08 -8.31 -0.80
N GLY A 48 -2.68 -8.93 0.31
CA GLY A 48 -1.95 -10.20 0.26
C GLY A 48 -2.81 -11.35 -0.30
N GLN A 49 -2.19 -12.52 -0.42
CA GLN A 49 -2.83 -13.75 -0.94
C GLN A 49 -3.17 -14.76 0.18
N CYS A 50 -3.62 -14.28 1.35
CA CYS A 50 -3.87 -15.09 2.55
C CYS A 50 -2.65 -15.91 3.01
N ASN A 51 -1.43 -15.45 2.71
CA ASN A 51 -0.20 -16.20 2.95
C ASN A 51 0.88 -15.24 3.40
N GLU A 52 1.67 -15.64 4.40
CA GLU A 52 2.84 -14.90 4.90
C GLU A 52 3.94 -14.75 3.83
N THR A 53 3.86 -15.52 2.75
CA THR A 53 4.76 -15.38 1.59
C THR A 53 4.58 -14.02 0.93
N MET A 54 5.64 -13.24 0.90
CA MET A 54 5.70 -11.96 0.19
C MET A 54 5.55 -12.20 -1.32
N THR A 55 4.46 -11.68 -1.89
CA THR A 55 4.19 -11.74 -3.32
C THR A 55 4.49 -10.40 -3.97
N ARG A 56 5.10 -10.44 -5.16
CA ARG A 56 5.32 -9.22 -5.93
C ARG A 56 4.03 -8.79 -6.60
N LYS A 57 3.69 -7.52 -6.42
CA LYS A 57 2.59 -6.85 -7.10
C LYS A 57 3.11 -5.64 -7.86
N GLU A 58 2.49 -5.40 -9.00
CA GLU A 58 2.86 -4.31 -9.89
C GLU A 58 1.61 -3.54 -10.29
N TRP A 59 1.67 -2.23 -10.15
CA TRP A 59 0.62 -1.31 -10.61
C TRP A 59 1.14 -0.51 -11.79
N ASN A 60 0.38 -0.54 -12.89
CA ASN A 60 0.55 0.43 -13.96
C ASN A 60 -0.06 1.76 -13.52
N VAL A 61 0.79 2.79 -13.46
CA VAL A 61 0.45 4.13 -12.96
C VAL A 61 0.75 5.21 -14.00
N LYS A 62 0.85 4.83 -15.28
CA LYS A 62 1.18 5.74 -16.38
C LYS A 62 0.23 6.94 -16.46
N GLU A 63 -1.05 6.74 -16.12
CA GLU A 63 -2.09 7.78 -16.08
C GLU A 63 -1.88 8.83 -14.97
N PHE A 64 -1.04 8.53 -13.98
CA PHE A 64 -0.78 9.38 -12.82
C PHE A 64 0.58 10.08 -12.85
N ILE A 65 1.33 9.94 -13.94
CA ILE A 65 2.65 10.56 -14.08
C ILE A 65 2.55 12.08 -13.93
N GLY A 66 3.45 12.65 -13.13
CA GLY A 66 3.51 14.07 -12.80
C GLY A 66 2.66 14.46 -11.59
N GLN A 67 1.75 13.61 -11.13
CA GLN A 67 0.92 13.85 -9.94
C GLN A 67 1.69 13.54 -8.64
N SER A 68 1.22 14.14 -7.56
CA SER A 68 1.68 13.85 -6.20
C SER A 68 0.90 12.66 -5.65
N ALA A 69 1.62 11.63 -5.21
CA ALA A 69 1.05 10.41 -4.68
C ALA A 69 1.61 10.07 -3.30
N GLN A 70 0.87 9.26 -2.55
CA GLN A 70 1.29 8.62 -1.31
C GLN A 70 0.96 7.14 -1.36
N LEU A 71 1.80 6.30 -0.76
CA LEU A 71 1.46 4.90 -0.49
C LEU A 71 0.97 4.79 0.94
N ARG A 72 -0.19 4.15 1.13
CA ARG A 72 -0.75 3.88 2.45
C ARG A 72 -0.96 2.39 2.63
N LEU A 73 -0.32 1.82 3.65
CA LEU A 73 -0.65 0.49 4.13
C LEU A 73 -1.70 0.64 5.24
N VAL A 74 -2.80 -0.08 5.13
CA VAL A 74 -3.85 -0.16 6.15
C VAL A 74 -3.83 -1.56 6.73
N ASP A 75 -3.71 -1.66 8.04
CA ASP A 75 -3.84 -2.90 8.79
C ASP A 75 -4.89 -2.72 9.90
N SER A 76 -5.97 -3.47 9.82
CA SER A 76 -7.04 -3.57 10.81
C SER A 76 -6.99 -4.87 11.59
N SER A 77 -5.96 -5.70 11.38
CA SER A 77 -5.73 -6.81 12.29
C SER A 77 -5.37 -6.18 13.64
N SER A 78 -6.01 -6.64 14.70
CA SER A 78 -5.75 -6.19 16.08
C SER A 78 -4.38 -6.65 16.61
N GLY A 79 -3.40 -6.86 15.72
CA GLY A 79 -2.11 -7.50 15.97
C GLY A 79 -0.99 -6.67 15.38
N TYR A 80 -0.29 -5.93 16.26
CA TYR A 80 1.05 -5.35 16.13
C TYR A 80 1.72 -5.44 14.74
N ILE A 81 1.75 -4.34 13.99
CA ILE A 81 2.67 -4.19 12.86
C ILE A 81 4.11 -4.11 13.36
N THR A 82 4.81 -5.24 13.37
CA THR A 82 6.26 -5.27 13.62
C THR A 82 7.01 -4.93 12.32
N SER A 83 7.31 -3.64 12.14
CA SER A 83 8.36 -3.08 11.27
C SER A 83 8.35 -3.37 9.76
N PHE A 84 8.30 -2.31 8.95
CA PHE A 84 8.75 -2.34 7.55
C PHE A 84 9.83 -1.27 7.34
N TRP A 85 11.04 -1.69 6.97
CA TRP A 85 12.13 -0.79 6.57
C TRP A 85 12.23 -0.76 5.04
N GLY A 86 12.12 0.44 4.45
CA GLY A 86 12.39 0.68 3.04
C GLY A 86 12.72 2.16 2.85
N GLN A 87 13.96 2.45 2.47
CA GLN A 87 14.42 3.80 2.17
C GLN A 87 13.79 4.29 0.86
N PHE A 88 13.28 5.52 0.86
CA PHE A 88 12.88 6.25 -0.35
C PHE A 88 14.12 6.83 -1.04
#